data_AF-A0A521Q2Q4-F1
#
_entry.id   AF-A0A521Q2Q4-F1
#
_cell.length_a   1.000
_cell.length_b   1.000
_cell.length_c   1.000
_cell.angle_alpha   90.00
_cell.angle_beta   90.00
_cell.angle_gamma   90.00
#
_symmetry.space_group_name_H-M   'P 1'
#
loop_
_entity.id
_entity.type
_entity.pdbx_description
1 polymer ?
#
loop_
_entity_poly.entity_id
_entity_poly.type
_entity_poly.pdbx_seq_one_letter_code
_entity_poly.pdbx_strand_id
1 'polypeptide(L)'
;MTPPSVDIEKAPHNNEQQSSRSHLREILGLAFPAMLAIASEPIFILADTAMIGRLGVEPLAARAIASSLIGGIYWLFAFLIFGTTTLVGYHRGANEPEICGEIFLHALFLAAVGGVVVSIFGMLFASHLYLLMGAEPDV
;
A
#
# COMPACT_ATOMS: atom_id res chain seq x y z
N MET A 1 -69.12 -21.90 18.42
CA MET A 1 -67.70 -22.18 18.71
C MET A 1 -66.89 -21.65 17.54
N THR A 2 -66.49 -20.38 17.62
CA THR A 2 -65.58 -19.75 16.65
C THR A 2 -64.14 -20.06 17.06
N PRO A 3 -63.24 -20.40 16.11
CA PRO A 3 -61.83 -20.56 16.44
C PRO A 3 -61.22 -19.21 16.89
N PRO A 4 -60.21 -19.22 17.77
CA PRO A 4 -59.54 -18.01 18.25
C PRO A 4 -58.81 -17.32 17.10
N SER A 5 -58.95 -15.99 17.03
CA SER A 5 -58.20 -15.13 16.12
C SER A 5 -56.72 -15.18 16.48
N VAL A 6 -55.90 -15.67 15.56
CA VAL A 6 -54.44 -15.60 15.66
C VAL A 6 -54.06 -14.13 15.48
N ASP A 7 -53.69 -13.49 16.59
CA ASP A 7 -53.09 -12.16 16.57
C ASP A 7 -51.72 -12.26 15.90
N ILE A 8 -51.62 -11.77 14.66
CA ILE A 8 -50.34 -11.57 13.97
C ILE A 8 -49.65 -10.40 14.67
N GLU A 9 -48.89 -10.72 15.71
CA GLU A 9 -47.96 -9.81 16.36
C GLU A 9 -46.94 -9.31 15.34
N LYS A 10 -46.89 -7.98 15.16
CA LYS A 10 -46.05 -7.28 14.17
C LYS A 10 -44.58 -7.64 14.33
N ALA A 11 -43.99 -8.19 13.28
CA ALA A 11 -42.56 -8.49 13.20
C ALA A 11 -41.68 -7.22 13.36
N PRO A 12 -40.53 -7.32 14.06
CA PRO A 12 -39.61 -6.20 14.25
C PRO A 12 -38.72 -5.99 13.01
N HIS A 13 -39.20 -5.24 12.02
CA HIS A 13 -38.41 -4.92 10.80
C HIS A 13 -37.37 -3.79 10.97
N ASN A 14 -37.19 -3.23 12.17
CA ASN A 14 -36.37 -2.03 12.37
C ASN A 14 -34.89 -2.32 12.69
N ASN A 15 -34.56 -3.49 13.27
CA ASN A 15 -33.21 -3.78 13.76
C ASN A 15 -32.20 -4.15 12.66
N GLU A 16 -32.63 -4.85 11.60
CA GLU A 16 -31.73 -5.26 10.52
C GLU A 16 -31.30 -4.08 9.62
N GLN A 17 -32.21 -3.13 9.39
CA GLN A 17 -31.93 -1.91 8.64
C GLN A 17 -31.03 -0.94 9.42
N GLN A 18 -31.20 -0.86 10.74
CA GLN A 18 -30.39 0.01 11.60
C GLN A 18 -28.97 -0.55 11.79
N SER A 19 -28.82 -1.87 11.92
CA SER A 19 -27.52 -2.55 11.94
C SER A 19 -26.75 -2.37 10.61
N SER A 20 -27.42 -2.60 9.47
CA SER A 20 -26.79 -2.47 8.15
C SER A 20 -26.29 -1.04 7.86
N ARG A 21 -27.07 -0.01 8.26
CA ARG A 21 -26.66 1.39 8.12
C ARG A 21 -25.49 1.75 9.04
N SER A 22 -25.42 1.17 10.23
CA SER A 22 -24.30 1.35 11.16
C SER A 22 -23.01 0.78 10.59
N HIS A 23 -23.05 -0.47 10.11
CA HIS A 23 -21.89 -1.11 9.48
C HIS A 23 -21.42 -0.38 8.22
N LEU A 24 -22.35 0.09 7.37
CA LEU A 24 -21.98 0.86 6.18
C LEU A 24 -21.25 2.16 6.55
N ARG A 25 -21.72 2.86 7.59
CA ARG A 25 -21.07 4.09 8.07
C ARG A 25 -19.69 3.83 8.66
N GLU A 26 -19.51 2.71 9.36
CA GLU A 26 -18.21 2.27 9.88
C GLU A 26 -17.25 1.91 8.74
N ILE A 27 -17.71 1.12 7.77
CA ILE A 27 -16.97 0.79 6.55
C ILE A 27 -16.56 2.06 5.81
N LEU A 28 -17.47 3.03 5.61
CA LEU A 28 -17.14 4.31 4.96
C LEU A 28 -16.13 5.13 5.77
N GLY A 29 -16.20 5.08 7.11
CA GLY A 29 -15.25 5.72 8.01
C GLY A 29 -13.82 5.17 7.91
N LEU A 30 -13.67 3.88 7.57
CA LEU A 30 -12.38 3.23 7.32
C LEU A 30 -11.95 3.32 5.84
N ALA A 31 -12.90 3.20 4.92
CA ALA A 31 -12.64 3.19 3.48
C ALA A 31 -12.20 4.55 2.96
N PHE A 32 -12.83 5.65 3.40
CA PHE A 32 -12.45 6.99 2.97
C PHE A 32 -10.96 7.32 3.25
N PRO A 33 -10.43 7.14 4.49
CA PRO A 33 -9.02 7.37 4.74
C PRO A 33 -8.11 6.36 4.02
N ALA A 34 -8.52 5.10 3.88
CA ALA A 34 -7.75 4.10 3.13
C ALA A 34 -7.64 4.47 1.63
N MET A 35 -8.73 4.93 1.02
CA MET A 35 -8.75 5.40 -0.37
C MET A 35 -7.86 6.63 -0.56
N LEU A 36 -7.90 7.59 0.38
CA LEU A 36 -7.00 8.74 0.34
C LEU A 36 -5.54 8.33 0.44
N ALA A 37 -5.21 7.36 1.29
CA ALA A 37 -3.86 6.83 1.40
C ALA A 37 -3.39 6.16 0.08
N ILE A 38 -4.23 5.33 -0.53
CA ILE A 38 -3.92 4.67 -1.82
C ILE A 38 -3.79 5.70 -2.95
N ALA A 39 -4.66 6.72 -2.99
CA ALA A 39 -4.59 7.79 -3.98
C ALA A 39 -3.38 8.72 -3.78
N SER A 40 -2.77 8.76 -2.59
CA SER A 40 -1.63 9.63 -2.32
C SER A 40 -0.42 9.27 -3.16
N GLU A 41 -0.13 7.98 -3.34
CA GLU A 41 1.02 7.51 -4.11
C GLU A 41 1.08 8.07 -5.55
N PRO A 42 0.05 7.91 -6.40
CA PRO A 42 0.08 8.48 -7.74
C PRO A 42 0.07 10.01 -7.75
N ILE A 43 -0.57 10.66 -6.77
CA ILE A 43 -0.54 12.12 -6.64
C ILE A 43 0.89 12.61 -6.37
N PHE A 44 1.63 11.94 -5.49
CA PHE A 44 3.04 12.27 -5.23
C PHE A 44 3.89 12.11 -6.48
N ILE A 45 3.72 11.02 -7.23
CA ILE A 45 4.46 10.79 -8.48
C ILE A 45 4.20 11.92 -9.49
N LEU A 46 2.93 12.34 -9.65
CA LEU A 46 2.56 13.45 -10.53
C LEU A 46 3.16 14.78 -10.06
N ALA A 47 3.04 15.09 -8.77
CA ALA A 47 3.54 16.33 -8.18
C ALA A 47 5.05 16.47 -8.35
N ASP A 48 5.81 15.42 -8.04
CA ASP A 48 7.26 15.40 -8.23
C ASP A 48 7.66 15.58 -9.69
N THR A 49 6.95 14.89 -10.60
CA THR A 49 7.23 14.96 -12.04
C THR A 49 6.91 16.34 -12.58
N ALA A 50 5.83 16.99 -12.14
CA ALA A 50 5.51 18.37 -12.49
C ALA A 50 6.56 19.36 -11.93
N MET A 51 7.04 19.13 -10.70
CA MET A 51 8.08 19.94 -10.06
C MET A 51 9.44 19.85 -10.77
N ILE A 52 9.77 18.70 -11.35
CA ILE A 52 11.00 18.50 -12.12
C ILE A 52 10.82 18.89 -13.58
N GLY A 53 9.63 18.71 -14.15
CA GLY A 53 9.31 19.12 -15.52
C GLY A 53 9.43 20.63 -15.76
N ARG A 54 9.21 21.47 -14.73
CA ARG A 54 9.47 22.92 -14.82
C ARG A 54 10.97 23.29 -14.90
N LEU A 55 11.88 22.36 -14.64
CA LEU A 55 13.33 22.59 -14.71
C LEU A 55 13.91 22.36 -16.11
N GLY A 56 13.10 21.85 -17.06
CA GLY A 56 13.52 21.57 -18.43
C GLY A 56 13.50 20.08 -18.78
N VAL A 57 13.84 19.78 -20.03
CA VAL A 57 13.72 18.43 -20.61
C VAL A 57 14.80 17.48 -20.07
N GLU A 58 15.98 18.02 -19.80
CA GLU A 58 17.16 17.27 -19.40
C GLU A 58 17.04 16.70 -17.96
N PRO A 59 16.70 17.47 -16.91
CA PRO A 59 16.38 16.92 -15.59
C PRO A 59 15.19 15.94 -15.60
N LEU A 60 14.24 16.15 -16.50
CA LEU A 60 13.07 15.27 -16.64
C LEU A 60 13.45 13.91 -17.24
N ALA A 61 14.34 13.89 -18.24
CA ALA A 61 14.87 12.66 -18.82
C ALA A 61 15.69 11.85 -17.80
N ALA A 62 16.57 12.52 -17.04
CA ALA A 62 17.31 11.89 -15.95
C ALA A 62 16.37 11.29 -14.88
N ARG A 63 15.29 11.99 -14.51
CA ARG A 63 14.27 11.46 -13.60
C ARG A 63 13.57 10.22 -14.15
N ALA A 64 13.25 10.17 -15.43
CA ALA A 64 12.59 9.01 -16.01
C ALA A 64 13.45 7.74 -15.82
N ILE A 65 14.74 7.82 -16.12
CA ILE A 65 15.70 6.71 -15.94
C ILE A 65 15.79 6.31 -14.45
N ALA A 66 15.96 7.29 -13.55
CA ALA A 66 16.01 7.03 -12.12
C ALA A 66 14.73 6.34 -11.61
N SER A 67 13.56 6.79 -12.06
CA SER A 67 12.27 6.23 -11.66
C SER A 67 12.07 4.78 -12.09
N SER A 68 12.59 4.38 -13.25
CA SER A 68 12.53 2.98 -13.71
C SER A 68 13.40 2.07 -12.82
N LEU A 69 14.59 2.53 -12.43
CA LEU A 69 15.48 1.77 -11.56
C LEU A 69 14.87 1.61 -10.16
N ILE A 70 14.40 2.72 -9.57
CA ILE A 70 13.71 2.71 -8.27
C ILE A 70 12.45 1.86 -8.32
N GLY A 71 11.67 1.92 -9.40
CA GLY A 71 10.51 1.07 -9.62
C GLY A 71 10.88 -0.42 -9.66
N GLY A 72 11.96 -0.78 -10.34
CA GLY A 72 12.48 -2.15 -10.36
C GLY A 72 12.88 -2.65 -8.98
N ILE A 73 13.58 -1.82 -8.20
CA ILE A 73 13.91 -2.13 -6.79
C ILE A 73 12.64 -2.26 -5.96
N TYR A 74 11.67 -1.37 -6.12
CA TYR A 74 10.39 -1.47 -5.43
C TYR A 74 9.71 -2.82 -5.71
N TRP A 75 9.64 -3.24 -6.97
CA TRP A 75 9.11 -4.55 -7.35
C TRP A 75 9.90 -5.72 -6.78
N LEU A 76 11.23 -5.59 -6.66
CA LEU A 76 12.08 -6.58 -6.01
C LEU A 76 11.72 -6.77 -4.53
N PHE A 77 11.34 -5.70 -3.82
CA PHE A 77 10.93 -5.76 -2.41
C PHE A 77 9.42 -5.91 -2.21
N ALA A 78 8.61 -5.84 -3.26
CA ALA A 78 7.16 -5.91 -3.16
C ALA A 78 6.68 -7.21 -2.47
N PHE A 79 7.40 -8.33 -2.66
CA PHE A 79 7.09 -9.59 -1.96
C PHE A 79 7.08 -9.42 -0.43
N LEU A 80 7.95 -8.55 0.09
CA LEU A 80 8.11 -8.34 1.52
C LEU A 80 6.91 -7.58 2.09
N ILE A 81 6.39 -6.61 1.34
CA ILE A 81 5.17 -5.86 1.68
C ILE A 81 3.97 -6.81 1.72
N PHE A 82 3.71 -7.52 0.62
CA PHE A 82 2.55 -8.38 0.52
C PHE A 82 2.64 -9.59 1.45
N GLY A 83 3.79 -10.25 1.52
CA GLY A 83 4.01 -11.42 2.38
C GLY A 83 3.84 -11.09 3.87
N THR A 84 4.41 -9.97 4.32
CA THR A 84 4.27 -9.52 5.73
C THR A 84 2.83 -9.15 6.04
N THR A 85 2.15 -8.44 5.14
CA THR A 85 0.74 -8.04 5.33
C THR A 85 -0.17 -9.24 5.47
N THR A 86 0.00 -10.27 4.63
CA THR A 86 -0.77 -11.51 4.72
C THR A 86 -0.52 -12.24 6.04
N LEU A 87 0.75 -12.39 6.43
CA LEU A 87 1.11 -13.14 7.63
C LEU A 87 0.64 -12.43 8.91
N VAL A 88 0.84 -11.11 8.98
CA VAL A 88 0.32 -10.28 10.08
C VAL A 88 -1.20 -10.29 10.08
N GLY A 89 -1.85 -10.20 8.92
CA GLY A 89 -3.32 -10.28 8.83
C GLY A 89 -3.89 -11.59 9.37
N TYR A 90 -3.22 -12.72 9.07
CA TYR A 90 -3.59 -14.03 9.58
C TYR A 90 -3.49 -14.11 11.11
N HIS A 91 -2.31 -13.82 11.69
CA HIS A 91 -2.10 -13.92 13.13
C HIS A 91 -2.87 -12.86 13.94
N ARG A 92 -3.09 -11.67 13.35
CA ARG A 92 -3.94 -10.64 13.94
C ARG A 92 -5.40 -11.11 14.01
N GLY A 93 -5.87 -11.90 13.03
CA GLY A 93 -7.17 -12.57 13.08
C GLY A 93 -7.24 -13.72 14.09
N ALA A 94 -6.13 -14.41 14.34
CA ALA A 94 -6.01 -15.49 15.32
C ALA A 94 -5.87 -15.00 16.79
N ASN A 95 -5.89 -13.69 17.04
CA ASN A 95 -5.62 -13.06 18.36
C ASN A 95 -4.23 -13.42 18.93
N GLU A 96 -3.22 -13.52 18.07
CA GLU A 96 -1.82 -13.76 18.46
C GLU A 96 -0.94 -12.51 18.21
N PRO A 97 -1.07 -11.46 19.04
CA PRO A 97 -0.37 -10.18 18.82
C PRO A 97 1.15 -10.27 19.02
N GLU A 98 1.62 -11.19 19.87
CA GLU A 98 3.05 -11.39 20.13
C GLU A 98 3.78 -11.83 18.85
N ILE A 99 3.22 -12.81 18.14
CA ILE A 99 3.75 -13.32 16.88
C ILE A 99 3.73 -12.23 15.79
N CYS A 100 2.70 -11.37 15.77
CA CYS A 100 2.65 -10.23 14.85
C CYS A 100 3.85 -9.28 15.01
N GLY A 101 4.29 -9.05 16.24
CA GLY A 101 5.45 -8.21 16.54
C GLY A 101 6.76 -8.82 16.04
N GLU A 102 6.95 -10.13 16.25
CA GLU A 102 8.13 -10.84 15.75
C GLU A 102 8.21 -10.86 14.23
N ILE A 103 7.09 -11.15 13.55
CA ILE A 103 7.00 -11.09 12.08
C ILE A 103 7.37 -9.70 11.57
N PHE A 104 6.83 -8.66 12.20
CA PHE A 104 7.12 -7.27 11.83
C PHE A 104 8.61 -6.94 11.99
N LEU A 105 9.23 -7.33 13.10
CA LEU A 105 10.65 -7.09 13.34
C LEU A 105 11.54 -7.84 12.33
N HIS A 106 11.21 -9.08 12.01
CA HIS A 106 11.93 -9.84 10.99
C HIS A 106 11.79 -9.22 9.59
N ALA A 107 10.57 -8.82 9.22
CA ALA A 107 10.33 -8.13 7.96
C ALA A 107 11.08 -6.80 7.90
N LEU A 108 11.09 -6.03 8.99
CA LEU A 108 11.79 -4.76 9.09
C LEU A 108 13.31 -4.94 8.99
N PHE A 109 13.86 -5.95 9.69
CA PHE A 109 15.28 -6.28 9.60
C PHE A 109 15.68 -6.68 8.17
N LEU A 110 14.89 -7.53 7.52
CA LEU A 110 15.14 -7.95 6.14
C LEU A 110 15.03 -6.78 5.15
N ALA A 111 14.04 -5.90 5.33
CA ALA A 111 13.89 -4.69 4.54
C ALA A 111 15.09 -3.75 4.72
N ALA A 112 15.53 -3.52 5.96
CA ALA A 112 16.65 -2.64 6.27
C ALA A 112 17.96 -3.17 5.72
N VAL A 113 18.29 -4.44 6.00
CA VAL A 113 19.53 -5.07 5.52
C VAL A 113 19.52 -5.18 3.99
N GLY A 114 18.42 -5.66 3.41
CA GLY A 114 18.28 -5.75 1.95
C GLY A 114 18.38 -4.38 1.28
N GLY A 115 17.72 -3.36 1.84
CA GLY A 115 17.77 -1.99 1.35
C GLY A 115 19.17 -1.39 1.41
N VAL A 116 19.91 -1.59 2.51
CA VAL A 116 21.31 -1.16 2.63
C VAL A 116 22.19 -1.87 1.59
N VAL A 117 22.04 -3.19 1.43
CA VAL A 117 22.80 -3.95 0.43
C VAL A 117 22.52 -3.42 -0.98
N VAL A 118 21.25 -3.28 -1.36
CA VAL A 118 20.87 -2.76 -2.67
C VAL A 118 21.32 -1.32 -2.86
N SER A 119 21.30 -0.48 -1.83
CA SER A 119 21.81 0.89 -1.88
C SER A 119 23.32 0.94 -2.12
N ILE A 120 24.09 0.11 -1.42
CA ILE A 120 25.55 0.00 -1.62
C ILE A 120 25.86 -0.51 -3.03
N PHE A 121 25.16 -1.55 -3.49
CA PHE A 121 25.30 -2.04 -4.86
C PHE A 121 24.92 -0.96 -5.88
N GLY A 122 23.84 -0.23 -5.64
CA GLY A 122 23.41 0.90 -6.45
C GLY A 122 24.49 1.97 -6.56
N MET A 123 25.13 2.36 -5.44
CA MET A 123 26.21 3.35 -5.46
C MET A 123 27.46 2.86 -6.20
N LEU A 124 27.84 1.59 -6.05
CA LEU A 124 29.02 1.02 -6.69
C LEU A 124 28.82 0.82 -8.21
N PHE A 125 27.62 0.45 -8.63
CA PHE A 125 27.31 0.15 -10.03
C PHE A 125 26.49 1.25 -10.72
N ALA A 126 26.21 2.36 -10.06
CA ALA A 126 25.41 3.48 -10.57
C ALA A 126 25.83 3.87 -11.98
N SER A 127 27.13 4.18 -12.17
CA SER A 127 27.67 4.62 -13.45
C SER A 127 27.42 3.61 -14.57
N HIS A 128 27.56 2.31 -14.28
CA HIS A 128 27.32 1.24 -15.26
C HIS A 128 25.84 1.05 -15.55
N LEU A 129 24.97 1.14 -14.53
CA LEU A 129 23.52 1.04 -14.67
C LEU A 129 22.94 2.18 -15.49
N TYR A 130 23.37 3.42 -15.23
CA TYR A 130 22.93 4.59 -15.98
C TYR A 130 23.36 4.54 -17.45
N LEU A 131 24.61 4.15 -17.73
CA LEU A 131 25.09 3.96 -19.11
C LEU A 131 24.32 2.85 -19.85
N LEU A 132 24.01 1.74 -19.17
CA LEU A 132 23.26 0.62 -19.77
C LEU A 132 21.79 1.00 -20.06
N MET A 133 21.23 1.93 -19.29
CA MET A 133 19.88 2.47 -19.49
C MET A 133 19.83 3.60 -20.55
N GLY A 134 20.97 3.95 -21.16
CA GLY A 134 21.06 4.94 -22.22
C GLY A 134 21.23 6.39 -21.75
N ALA A 135 21.70 6.63 -20.52
CA ALA A 135 22.09 7.96 -20.09
C ALA A 135 23.36 8.41 -20.85
N GLU A 136 23.30 9.55 -21.52
CA GLU A 136 24.47 10.20 -22.11
C GLU A 136 25.36 10.83 -21.01
N PRO A 137 26.69 10.88 -21.16
CA PRO A 137 27.61 11.26 -20.09
C PRO A 137 27.49 12.71 -19.57
N ASP A 138 26.63 13.54 -20.19
CA ASP A 138 26.28 14.90 -19.72
C ASP A 138 24.96 14.96 -18.92
N VAL A 139 24.26 13.83 -18.69
CA VAL A 139 22.99 13.75 -17.92
C VAL A 139 22.98 12.73 -16.79
#